data_AF-A0A7Y9X1L0-F1
#
_entry.id   AF-A0A7Y9X1L0-F1
#
_cell.length_a   1.000
_cell.length_b   1.000
_cell.length_c   1.000
_cell.angle_alpha   90.00
_cell.angle_beta   90.00
_cell.angle_gamma   90.00
#
_symmetry.space_group_name_H-M   'P 1'
#
loop_
_entity.id
_entity.type
_entity.pdbx_description
1 polymer ?
#
loop_
_entity_poly.entity_id
_entity_poly.type
_entity_poly.pdbx_seq_one_letter_code
_entity_poly.pdbx_strand_id
1 'polypeptide(L)'
;MLHVDPILAATSAPPPFTVGTVLTETRLDSWLALGLVLAAGLYLYGVYRLRLRGDRWPIARTVFFIGPGLGGIALVTVSGLHAYDTALLSVHMIQHMVLSMVAPIFLALGAPMTLALRTLPVGPRKRLLAIVHSRVARVYSFPLVAFAIFVVNPFVLYFSDLYRFTLEHAWAHELVHAHFIMTGCVFFWPLLGLDPLPGRWPYPARALLMLLSVPFHTVLGLTIMQSTTLFGGDWYPSLNLAWSDPWADQVVAGGILWAGGEFVSVTMLAVLVVQWVKQSEREARRVDRELDRQEARERAADAAAT
;
A
#
# COMPACT_ATOMS: atom_id res chain seq x y z
N MET A 1 -17.43 30.64 12.38
CA MET A 1 -17.48 29.97 13.69
C MET A 1 -18.85 29.31 13.83
N LEU A 2 -18.98 28.06 13.38
CA LEU A 2 -20.15 27.25 13.71
C LEU A 2 -19.82 26.53 15.00
N HIS A 3 -20.49 26.95 16.07
CA HIS A 3 -20.43 26.35 17.39
C HIS A 3 -21.10 24.98 17.27
N VAL A 4 -20.32 23.91 17.31
CA VAL A 4 -20.86 22.54 17.38
C VAL A 4 -21.22 22.31 18.85
N ASP A 5 -22.51 22.07 19.11
CA ASP A 5 -23.02 21.88 20.46
C ASP A 5 -22.34 20.68 21.16
N PRO A 6 -21.77 20.86 22.37
CA PRO A 6 -21.05 19.80 23.10
C PRO A 6 -21.95 18.62 23.50
N ILE A 7 -23.27 18.75 23.40
CA ILE A 7 -24.25 17.70 23.73
C ILE A 7 -24.31 16.62 22.63
N LEU A 8 -23.99 16.94 21.37
CA LEU A 8 -23.95 15.93 20.31
C LEU A 8 -22.68 15.07 20.35
N ALA A 9 -21.58 15.59 20.89
CA ALA A 9 -20.32 14.86 21.04
C ALA A 9 -20.37 13.76 22.11
N ALA A 10 -21.21 13.93 23.15
CA ALA A 10 -21.33 13.00 24.27
C ALA A 10 -22.09 11.69 23.93
N THR A 11 -22.79 11.64 22.79
CA THR A 11 -23.58 10.47 22.34
C THR A 11 -22.92 9.61 21.26
N SER A 12 -21.69 9.92 20.82
CA SER A 12 -21.08 9.32 19.62
C SER A 12 -19.73 8.63 19.81
N ALA A 13 -19.23 8.53 21.04
CA ALA A 13 -18.00 7.80 21.33
C ALA A 13 -18.24 6.29 21.27
N PRO A 14 -17.41 5.51 20.54
CA PRO A 14 -17.61 4.07 20.45
C PRO A 14 -17.40 3.40 21.82
N PRO A 15 -18.13 2.31 22.13
CA PRO A 15 -17.94 1.55 23.37
C PRO A 15 -16.54 0.88 23.40
N PRO A 16 -16.09 0.32 24.53
CA PRO A 16 -14.82 -0.41 24.58
C PRO A 16 -14.69 -1.47 23.47
N PHE A 17 -13.46 -1.71 23.01
CA PHE A 17 -13.17 -2.62 21.91
C PHE A 17 -13.71 -4.03 22.19
N THR A 18 -14.65 -4.51 21.36
CA THR A 18 -14.99 -5.93 21.32
C THR A 18 -14.84 -6.46 19.90
N VAL A 19 -14.29 -7.67 19.77
CA VAL A 19 -14.12 -8.35 18.47
C VAL A 19 -15.46 -8.50 17.75
N GLY A 20 -16.55 -8.66 18.51
CA GLY A 20 -17.91 -8.68 17.99
C GLY A 20 -18.26 -7.38 17.27
N THR A 21 -18.14 -6.24 17.95
CA THR A 21 -18.50 -4.92 17.39
C THR A 21 -17.74 -4.62 16.09
N VAL A 22 -16.45 -4.93 16.06
CA VAL A 22 -15.59 -4.72 14.87
C VAL A 22 -16.08 -5.52 13.67
N LEU A 23 -16.55 -6.75 13.87
CA LEU A 23 -16.98 -7.63 12.78
C LEU A 23 -18.45 -7.47 12.38
N THR A 24 -19.31 -7.00 13.30
CA THR A 24 -20.76 -6.90 13.06
C THR A 24 -21.21 -5.53 12.59
N GLU A 25 -20.51 -4.46 12.95
CA GLU A 25 -20.83 -3.13 12.45
C GLU A 25 -20.22 -2.93 11.06
N THR A 26 -21.07 -2.56 10.09
CA THR A 26 -20.65 -2.28 8.72
C THR A 26 -21.18 -0.95 8.25
N ARG A 27 -20.31 -0.09 7.73
CA ARG A 27 -20.63 1.23 7.18
C ARG A 27 -20.34 1.29 5.69
N LEU A 28 -21.41 1.35 4.89
CA LEU A 28 -21.34 1.33 3.42
C LEU A 28 -21.62 2.72 2.80
N ASP A 29 -21.67 3.76 3.61
CA ASP A 29 -21.96 5.14 3.24
C ASP A 29 -20.74 5.89 2.68
N SER A 30 -19.52 5.34 2.83
CA SER A 30 -18.31 5.92 2.24
C SER A 30 -18.19 5.66 0.73
N TRP A 31 -17.70 6.67 0.00
CA TRP A 31 -17.33 6.53 -1.42
C TRP A 31 -16.16 5.55 -1.64
N LEU A 32 -15.33 5.30 -0.63
CA LEU A 32 -14.31 4.25 -0.67
C LEU A 32 -14.97 2.86 -0.76
N ALA A 33 -16.06 2.63 -0.05
CA ALA A 33 -16.80 1.36 -0.14
C ALA A 33 -17.31 1.11 -1.56
N LEU A 34 -17.85 2.15 -2.21
CA LEU A 34 -18.21 2.10 -3.63
C LEU A 34 -16.99 1.80 -4.51
N GLY A 35 -15.86 2.47 -4.27
CA GLY A 35 -14.60 2.23 -4.98
C GLY A 35 -14.12 0.78 -4.86
N LEU A 36 -14.23 0.17 -3.67
CA LEU A 36 -13.88 -1.22 -3.42
C LEU A 36 -14.77 -2.19 -4.18
N VAL A 37 -16.09 -1.99 -4.16
CA VAL A 37 -17.05 -2.82 -4.91
C VAL A 37 -16.79 -2.71 -6.41
N LEU A 38 -16.56 -1.50 -6.92
CA LEU A 38 -16.23 -1.28 -8.33
C LEU A 38 -14.91 -1.95 -8.71
N ALA A 39 -13.86 -1.81 -7.88
CA ALA A 39 -12.57 -2.46 -8.12
C ALA A 39 -12.69 -3.99 -8.12
N ALA A 40 -13.42 -4.56 -7.16
CA ALA A 40 -13.68 -6.00 -7.08
C ALA A 40 -14.45 -6.49 -8.31
N GLY A 41 -15.53 -5.78 -8.68
CA GLY A 41 -16.36 -6.11 -9.84
C GLY A 41 -15.58 -6.07 -11.15
N LEU A 42 -14.81 -5.00 -11.39
CA LEU A 42 -13.98 -4.87 -12.59
C LEU A 42 -12.89 -5.95 -12.65
N TYR A 43 -12.24 -6.25 -11.53
CA TYR A 43 -11.22 -7.28 -11.48
C TYR A 43 -11.80 -8.67 -11.75
N LEU A 44 -12.88 -9.06 -11.06
CA LEU A 44 -13.54 -10.35 -11.26
C LEU A 44 -14.12 -10.49 -12.66
N TYR A 45 -14.70 -9.42 -13.21
CA TYR A 45 -15.14 -9.39 -14.60
C TYR A 45 -13.98 -9.61 -15.58
N GLY A 46 -12.83 -8.99 -15.34
CA GLY A 46 -11.61 -9.23 -16.11
C GLY A 46 -11.17 -10.70 -16.07
N VAL A 47 -11.14 -11.31 -14.88
CA VAL A 47 -10.81 -12.74 -14.71
C VAL A 47 -11.82 -13.63 -15.44
N TYR A 48 -13.11 -13.35 -15.33
CA TYR A 48 -14.17 -14.07 -16.03
C TYR A 48 -14.01 -13.99 -17.55
N ARG A 49 -13.73 -12.79 -18.08
CA ARG A 49 -13.49 -12.57 -19.52
C ARG A 49 -12.27 -13.32 -20.05
N LEU A 50 -11.20 -13.45 -19.27
CA LEU A 50 -10.05 -14.30 -19.64
C LEU A 50 -10.44 -15.77 -19.67
N ARG A 51 -11.16 -16.26 -18.64
CA ARG A 51 -11.60 -17.64 -18.58
C ARG A 51 -12.50 -18.01 -19.78
N LEU A 52 -13.42 -17.14 -20.16
CA LEU A 52 -14.26 -17.34 -21.36
C LEU A 52 -13.47 -17.44 -22.67
N ARG A 53 -12.29 -16.82 -22.74
CA ARG A 53 -11.40 -16.90 -23.91
C ARG A 53 -10.49 -18.14 -23.88
N GLY A 54 -10.57 -18.97 -22.84
CA GLY A 54 -9.67 -20.11 -22.62
C GLY A 54 -8.31 -19.72 -22.03
N ASP A 55 -8.10 -18.45 -21.68
CA ASP A 55 -6.85 -17.98 -21.09
C ASP A 55 -6.74 -18.39 -19.62
N ARG A 56 -5.55 -18.83 -19.21
CA ARG A 56 -5.26 -19.12 -17.79
C ARG A 56 -4.89 -17.83 -17.04
N TRP A 57 -5.56 -17.61 -15.90
CA TRP A 57 -5.22 -16.60 -14.91
C TRP A 57 -4.90 -17.27 -13.57
N PRO A 58 -3.74 -17.03 -12.95
CA PRO A 58 -3.39 -17.68 -11.68
C PRO A 58 -4.36 -17.29 -10.56
N ILE A 59 -4.98 -18.29 -9.91
CA ILE A 59 -5.94 -18.08 -8.82
C ILE A 59 -5.34 -17.28 -7.66
N ALA A 60 -4.05 -17.52 -7.36
CA ALA A 60 -3.33 -16.78 -6.32
C ALA A 60 -3.39 -15.25 -6.51
N ARG A 61 -3.35 -14.75 -7.76
CA ARG A 61 -3.47 -13.31 -8.04
C ARG A 61 -4.84 -12.78 -7.62
N THR A 62 -5.90 -13.52 -7.93
CA THR A 62 -7.26 -13.16 -7.52
C THR A 62 -7.42 -13.21 -6.00
N VAL A 63 -6.87 -14.23 -5.34
CA VAL A 63 -6.93 -14.35 -3.87
C VAL A 63 -6.20 -13.20 -3.20
N PHE A 64 -4.98 -12.84 -3.65
CA PHE A 64 -4.25 -11.70 -3.09
C PHE A 64 -4.97 -10.37 -3.33
N PHE A 65 -5.48 -10.15 -4.54
CA PHE A 65 -6.16 -8.91 -4.88
C PHE A 65 -7.45 -8.71 -4.08
N ILE A 66 -8.31 -9.73 -4.01
CA ILE A 66 -9.62 -9.63 -3.36
C ILE A 66 -9.50 -9.75 -1.83
N GLY A 67 -8.71 -10.70 -1.34
CA GLY A 67 -8.60 -11.01 0.09
C GLY A 67 -7.84 -9.91 0.85
N PRO A 68 -6.52 -10.02 1.00
CA PRO A 68 -5.76 -9.02 1.76
C PRO A 68 -5.57 -7.68 1.06
N GLY A 69 -5.77 -7.59 -0.27
CA GLY A 69 -5.79 -6.32 -1.00
C GLY A 69 -7.04 -5.49 -0.72
N LEU A 70 -8.14 -5.77 -1.41
CA LEU A 70 -9.41 -5.05 -1.23
C LEU A 70 -10.07 -5.35 0.12
N GLY A 71 -10.07 -6.61 0.57
CA GLY A 71 -10.61 -6.97 1.87
C GLY A 71 -9.82 -6.40 3.05
N GLY A 72 -8.50 -6.17 2.89
CA GLY A 72 -7.70 -5.45 3.87
C GLY A 72 -8.15 -3.99 4.02
N ILE A 73 -8.38 -3.30 2.90
CA ILE A 73 -8.94 -1.93 2.90
C ILE A 73 -10.33 -1.94 3.51
N ALA A 74 -11.22 -2.85 3.07
CA ALA A 74 -12.57 -2.96 3.60
C ALA A 74 -12.58 -3.24 5.11
N LEU A 75 -11.68 -4.09 5.60
CA LEU A 75 -11.57 -4.40 7.01
C LEU A 75 -11.29 -3.15 7.84
N VAL A 76 -10.46 -2.23 7.35
CA VAL A 76 -10.14 -1.03 8.12
C VAL A 76 -11.13 0.11 7.87
N THR A 77 -11.69 0.27 6.67
CA THR A 77 -12.55 1.42 6.33
C THR A 77 -14.05 1.17 6.42
N VAL A 78 -14.52 -0.08 6.33
CA VAL A 78 -15.96 -0.43 6.27
C VAL A 78 -16.43 -1.14 7.53
N SER A 79 -15.53 -1.83 8.24
CA SER A 79 -15.89 -2.53 9.48
C SER A 79 -16.07 -1.57 10.65
N GLY A 80 -16.53 -2.10 11.79
CA GLY A 80 -16.63 -1.34 13.04
C GLY A 80 -15.31 -0.73 13.49
N LEU A 81 -14.16 -1.20 12.99
CA LEU A 81 -12.85 -0.60 13.25
C LEU A 81 -12.78 0.87 12.79
N HIS A 82 -13.51 1.23 11.73
CA HIS A 82 -13.54 2.60 11.23
C HIS A 82 -14.07 3.60 12.27
N ALA A 83 -15.03 3.20 13.11
CA ALA A 83 -15.56 4.06 14.16
C ALA A 83 -14.51 4.42 15.23
N TYR A 84 -13.45 3.62 15.38
CA TYR A 84 -12.40 3.84 16.36
C TYR A 84 -11.21 4.63 15.83
N ASP A 85 -11.11 4.83 14.51
CA ASP A 85 -9.98 5.53 13.87
C ASP A 85 -9.85 6.98 14.32
N THR A 86 -10.97 7.68 14.50
CA THR A 86 -10.97 9.04 15.06
C THR A 86 -11.10 9.05 16.59
N ALA A 87 -11.18 7.89 17.24
CA ALA A 87 -11.30 7.77 18.69
C ALA A 87 -9.98 7.34 19.37
N LEU A 88 -9.14 6.59 18.66
CA LEU A 88 -7.86 6.08 19.12
C LEU A 88 -6.80 6.28 18.03
N LEU A 89 -5.73 6.98 18.38
CA LEU A 89 -4.58 7.16 17.50
C LEU A 89 -3.92 5.80 17.18
N SER A 90 -3.98 4.82 18.09
CA SER A 90 -3.48 3.47 17.82
C SER A 90 -4.24 2.77 16.69
N VAL A 91 -5.56 2.88 16.66
CA VAL A 91 -6.39 2.36 15.57
C VAL A 91 -6.09 3.11 14.27
N HIS A 92 -5.93 4.43 14.35
CA HIS A 92 -5.48 5.23 13.22
C HIS A 92 -4.17 4.72 12.61
N MET A 93 -3.18 4.38 13.45
CA MET A 93 -1.92 3.82 12.97
C MET A 93 -2.10 2.45 12.33
N ILE A 94 -2.98 1.59 12.86
CA ILE A 94 -3.31 0.30 12.21
C ILE A 94 -3.89 0.55 10.82
N GLN A 95 -4.89 1.44 10.72
CA GLN A 95 -5.49 1.75 9.44
C GLN A 95 -4.46 2.31 8.47
N HIS A 96 -3.65 3.27 8.91
CA HIS A 96 -2.58 3.85 8.12
C HIS A 96 -1.63 2.77 7.59
N MET A 97 -1.17 1.83 8.43
CA MET A 97 -0.28 0.74 8.00
C MET A 97 -0.95 -0.20 7.00
N VAL A 98 -2.22 -0.53 7.19
CA VAL A 98 -2.95 -1.39 6.26
C VAL A 98 -3.15 -0.69 4.91
N LEU A 99 -3.56 0.57 4.92
CA LEU A 99 -3.85 1.34 3.71
C LEU A 99 -2.60 1.74 2.93
N SER A 100 -1.51 2.11 3.60
CA SER A 100 -0.29 2.59 2.93
C SER A 100 0.72 1.50 2.61
N MET A 101 0.69 0.35 3.30
CA MET A 101 1.68 -0.71 3.13
C MET A 101 1.07 -2.06 2.77
N VAL A 102 0.23 -2.62 3.64
CA VAL A 102 -0.23 -4.01 3.51
C VAL A 102 -1.10 -4.19 2.26
N ALA A 103 -2.21 -3.46 2.16
CA ALA A 103 -3.15 -3.62 1.06
C ALA A 103 -2.51 -3.30 -0.30
N PRO A 104 -1.75 -2.20 -0.49
CA PRO A 104 -1.09 -1.91 -1.76
C PRO A 104 -0.16 -3.01 -2.27
N ILE A 105 0.58 -3.69 -1.38
CA ILE A 105 1.42 -4.85 -1.73
C ILE A 105 0.54 -5.97 -2.31
N PHE A 106 -0.55 -6.34 -1.62
CA PHE A 106 -1.43 -7.40 -2.07
C PHE A 106 -2.23 -7.05 -3.33
N LEU A 107 -2.62 -5.79 -3.50
CA LEU A 107 -3.19 -5.27 -4.74
C LEU A 107 -2.21 -5.44 -5.90
N ALA A 108 -0.93 -5.13 -5.71
CA ALA A 108 0.12 -5.31 -6.71
C ALA A 108 0.33 -6.79 -7.09
N LEU A 109 0.27 -7.71 -6.11
CA LEU A 109 0.33 -9.15 -6.34
C LEU A 109 -0.79 -9.64 -7.27
N GLY A 110 -1.93 -8.94 -7.24
CA GLY A 110 -3.05 -9.11 -8.14
C GLY A 110 -2.78 -8.81 -9.61
N ALA A 111 -1.72 -8.07 -9.94
CA ALA A 111 -1.41 -7.54 -11.27
C ALA A 111 -2.63 -6.97 -12.03
N PRO A 112 -3.39 -6.04 -11.41
CA PRO A 112 -4.62 -5.50 -11.99
C PRO A 112 -4.37 -4.77 -13.31
N MET A 113 -3.21 -4.13 -13.51
CA MET A 113 -2.90 -3.44 -14.77
C MET A 113 -2.71 -4.46 -15.90
N THR A 114 -2.01 -5.56 -15.64
CA THR A 114 -1.83 -6.67 -16.59
C THR A 114 -3.18 -7.28 -16.96
N LEU A 115 -4.05 -7.50 -15.97
CA LEU A 115 -5.39 -8.03 -16.20
C LEU A 115 -6.22 -7.08 -17.09
N ALA A 116 -6.21 -5.78 -16.78
CA ALA A 116 -6.90 -4.77 -17.56
C ALA A 116 -6.39 -4.73 -19.01
N LEU A 117 -5.07 -4.72 -19.22
CA LEU A 117 -4.47 -4.70 -20.55
C LEU A 117 -4.79 -5.95 -21.38
N ARG A 118 -4.94 -7.13 -20.77
CA ARG A 118 -5.32 -8.37 -21.47
C ARG A 118 -6.81 -8.42 -21.83
N THR A 119 -7.67 -7.78 -21.03
CA THR A 119 -9.12 -7.92 -21.13
C THR A 119 -9.80 -6.78 -21.89
N LEU A 120 -9.28 -5.55 -21.77
CA LEU A 120 -9.87 -4.36 -22.38
C LEU A 120 -9.83 -4.39 -23.92
N PRO A 121 -10.88 -3.90 -24.60
CA PRO A 121 -10.86 -3.70 -26.05
C PRO A 121 -9.90 -2.56 -26.45
N VAL A 122 -9.60 -2.44 -27.75
CA VAL A 122 -8.53 -1.58 -28.28
C VAL A 122 -8.63 -0.12 -27.81
N GLY A 123 -9.82 0.47 -27.82
CA GLY A 123 -10.02 1.88 -27.42
C GLY A 123 -9.65 2.16 -25.95
N PRO A 124 -10.36 1.56 -24.98
CA PRO A 124 -10.03 1.67 -23.56
C PRO A 124 -8.60 1.25 -23.22
N ARG A 125 -8.07 0.22 -23.89
CA ARG A 125 -6.67 -0.21 -23.73
C ARG A 125 -5.68 0.89 -24.14
N LYS A 126 -5.91 1.56 -25.27
CA LYS A 126 -5.09 2.72 -25.69
C LYS A 126 -5.16 3.87 -24.67
N ARG A 127 -6.33 4.16 -24.12
CA ARG A 127 -6.50 5.20 -23.08
C ARG A 127 -5.74 4.83 -21.80
N LEU A 128 -5.85 3.60 -21.34
CA LEU A 128 -5.13 3.11 -20.17
C LEU A 128 -3.61 3.21 -20.37
N LEU A 129 -3.11 2.79 -21.54
CA LEU A 129 -1.70 2.93 -21.87
C LEU A 129 -1.27 4.39 -21.93
N ALA A 130 -2.09 5.30 -22.48
CA ALA A 130 -1.80 6.72 -22.51
C ALA A 130 -1.69 7.32 -21.10
N ILE A 131 -2.57 6.91 -20.17
CA ILE A 131 -2.52 7.33 -18.76
C ILE A 131 -1.24 6.81 -18.10
N VAL A 132 -0.96 5.50 -18.22
CA VAL A 132 0.22 4.86 -17.60
C VAL A 132 1.54 5.43 -18.14
N HIS A 133 1.59 5.83 -19.40
CA HIS A 133 2.79 6.42 -20.03
C HIS A 133 2.81 7.95 -20.01
N SER A 134 1.82 8.58 -19.36
CA SER A 134 1.75 10.04 -19.23
C SER A 134 2.96 10.60 -18.46
N ARG A 135 3.26 11.88 -18.67
CA ARG A 135 4.34 12.55 -17.93
C ARG A 135 4.11 12.52 -16.43
N VAL A 136 2.86 12.73 -16.00
CA VAL A 136 2.46 12.66 -14.59
C VAL A 136 2.73 11.27 -14.03
N ALA A 137 2.22 10.21 -14.68
CA ALA A 137 2.46 8.83 -14.22
C ALA A 137 3.96 8.49 -14.17
N ARG A 138 4.77 8.98 -15.11
CA ARG A 138 6.22 8.79 -15.13
C ARG A 138 6.94 9.48 -13.98
N VAL A 139 6.52 10.69 -13.60
CA VAL A 139 7.07 11.41 -12.45
C VAL A 139 6.70 10.71 -11.15
N TYR A 140 5.43 10.40 -10.93
CA TYR A 140 4.98 9.73 -9.71
C TYR A 140 5.53 8.32 -9.58
N SER A 141 5.65 7.58 -10.68
CA SER A 141 6.21 6.21 -10.67
C SER A 141 7.75 6.20 -10.67
N PHE A 142 8.41 7.36 -10.72
CA PHE A 142 9.87 7.40 -10.60
C PHE A 142 10.28 6.99 -9.19
N PRO A 143 11.14 5.97 -9.00
CA PRO A 143 11.33 5.36 -7.69
C PRO A 143 11.75 6.31 -6.57
N LEU A 144 12.57 7.33 -6.84
CA LEU A 144 12.94 8.32 -5.82
C LEU A 144 11.81 9.29 -5.47
N VAL A 145 10.95 9.63 -6.43
CA VAL A 145 9.75 10.46 -6.17
C VAL A 145 8.74 9.64 -5.38
N ALA A 146 8.48 8.39 -5.78
CA ALA A 146 7.62 7.48 -5.04
C ALA A 146 8.11 7.26 -3.60
N PHE A 147 9.42 7.05 -3.42
CA PHE A 147 10.06 6.95 -2.10
C PHE A 147 9.90 8.24 -1.29
N ALA A 148 10.17 9.40 -1.88
CA ALA A 148 10.02 10.68 -1.21
C ALA A 148 8.57 10.93 -0.77
N ILE A 149 7.58 10.66 -1.63
CA ILE A 149 6.16 10.77 -1.27
C ILE A 149 5.84 9.81 -0.12
N PHE A 150 6.26 8.55 -0.22
CA PHE A 150 6.01 7.54 0.81
C PHE A 150 6.59 7.94 2.18
N VAL A 151 7.82 8.45 2.21
CA VAL A 151 8.50 8.86 3.45
C VAL A 151 7.99 10.20 3.98
N VAL A 152 7.87 11.22 3.14
CA VAL A 152 7.56 12.60 3.58
C VAL A 152 6.09 12.75 3.97
N ASN A 153 5.18 12.05 3.29
CA ASN A 153 3.75 12.17 3.51
C ASN A 153 3.31 12.03 4.98
N PRO A 154 3.70 10.97 5.72
CA PRO A 154 3.30 10.85 7.12
C PRO A 154 3.93 11.94 8.01
N PHE A 155 5.16 12.39 7.73
CA PHE A 155 5.72 13.53 8.46
C PHE A 155 4.91 14.80 8.23
N VAL A 156 4.53 15.08 6.98
CA VAL A 156 3.69 16.25 6.66
C VAL A 156 2.34 16.13 7.36
N LEU A 157 1.71 14.96 7.35
CA LEU A 157 0.41 14.77 7.99
C LEU A 157 0.48 15.07 9.50
N TYR A 158 1.43 14.46 10.21
CA TYR A 158 1.47 14.51 11.68
C TYR A 158 2.14 15.77 12.24
N PHE A 159 3.11 16.37 11.54
CA PHE A 159 3.81 17.58 12.00
C PHE A 159 3.24 18.88 11.41
N SER A 160 2.06 18.82 10.78
CA SER A 160 1.28 19.99 10.38
C SER A 160 -0.13 19.90 10.94
N ASP A 161 -0.93 20.94 10.73
CA ASP A 161 -2.33 20.97 11.12
C ASP A 161 -3.21 20.01 10.28
N LEU A 162 -2.65 19.32 9.29
CA LEU A 162 -3.40 18.46 8.39
C LEU A 162 -4.05 17.27 9.12
N TYR A 163 -3.36 16.68 10.11
CA TYR A 163 -3.96 15.61 10.89
C TYR A 163 -5.13 16.09 11.75
N ARG A 164 -5.00 17.25 12.38
CA ARG A 164 -6.13 17.84 13.12
C ARG A 164 -7.30 18.13 12.19
N PHE A 165 -7.01 18.68 11.01
CA PHE A 165 -8.01 18.96 10.00
C PHE A 165 -8.78 17.71 9.56
N THR A 166 -8.12 16.55 9.45
CA THR A 166 -8.79 15.29 9.10
C THR A 166 -9.71 14.79 10.21
N LEU A 167 -9.35 14.99 11.48
CA LEU A 167 -10.23 14.65 12.61
C LEU A 167 -11.51 15.51 12.61
N GLU A 168 -11.39 16.79 12.26
CA GLU A 168 -12.53 17.73 12.24
C GLU A 168 -13.43 17.58 11.00
N HIS A 169 -12.91 17.06 9.89
CA HIS A 169 -13.61 17.01 8.61
C HIS A 169 -13.60 15.60 8.01
N ALA A 170 -14.75 14.91 8.08
CA ALA A 170 -14.91 13.55 7.56
C ALA A 170 -14.50 13.38 6.09
N TRP A 171 -14.76 14.38 5.23
CA TRP A 171 -14.35 14.31 3.83
C TRP A 171 -12.82 14.35 3.66
N ALA A 172 -12.12 15.13 4.49
CA ALA A 172 -10.66 15.23 4.46
C ALA A 172 -10.02 13.94 4.98
N HIS A 173 -10.63 13.35 6.00
CA HIS A 173 -10.28 12.04 6.54
C HIS A 173 -10.32 10.93 5.49
N GLU A 174 -11.43 10.83 4.76
CA GLU A 174 -11.61 9.88 3.66
C GLU A 174 -10.62 10.12 2.51
N LEU A 175 -10.31 11.39 2.20
CA LEU A 175 -9.29 11.72 1.20
C LEU A 175 -7.89 11.26 1.64
N VAL A 176 -7.55 11.37 2.92
CA VAL A 176 -6.28 10.87 3.45
C VAL A 176 -6.19 9.34 3.36
N HIS A 177 -7.28 8.62 3.64
CA HIS A 177 -7.33 7.16 3.41
C HIS A 177 -7.04 6.79 1.95
N ALA A 178 -7.71 7.47 1.00
CA ALA A 178 -7.46 7.26 -0.41
C ALA A 178 -6.02 7.60 -0.82
N HIS A 179 -5.50 8.71 -0.29
CA HIS A 179 -4.14 9.15 -0.52
C HIS A 179 -3.11 8.15 0.02
N PHE A 180 -3.36 7.52 1.16
CA PHE A 180 -2.49 6.45 1.68
C PHE A 180 -2.48 5.22 0.77
N ILE A 181 -3.64 4.77 0.31
CA ILE A 181 -3.74 3.67 -0.67
C ILE A 181 -2.94 4.00 -1.93
N MET A 182 -3.12 5.21 -2.47
CA MET A 182 -2.42 5.67 -3.67
C MET A 182 -0.91 5.78 -3.45
N THR A 183 -0.49 6.36 -2.34
CA THR A 183 0.93 6.49 -1.96
C THR A 183 1.60 5.11 -1.88
N GLY A 184 0.96 4.15 -1.21
CA GLY A 184 1.44 2.78 -1.16
C GLY A 184 1.49 2.09 -2.52
N CYS A 185 0.48 2.29 -3.37
CA CYS A 185 0.49 1.72 -4.72
C CYS A 185 1.63 2.28 -5.57
N VAL A 186 1.84 3.58 -5.52
CA VAL A 186 2.93 4.28 -6.23
C VAL A 186 4.30 3.80 -5.76
N PHE A 187 4.47 3.49 -4.47
CA PHE A 187 5.72 2.97 -3.92
C PHE A 187 5.95 1.48 -4.19
N PHE A 188 5.00 0.61 -3.81
CA PHE A 188 5.20 -0.84 -3.83
C PHE A 188 5.06 -1.47 -5.22
N TRP A 189 4.23 -0.93 -6.12
CA TRP A 189 3.99 -1.55 -7.43
C TRP A 189 5.24 -1.54 -8.33
N PRO A 190 6.00 -0.43 -8.45
CA PRO A 190 7.27 -0.44 -9.19
C PRO A 190 8.32 -1.37 -8.55
N LEU A 191 8.33 -1.46 -7.21
CA LEU A 191 9.27 -2.34 -6.48
C LEU A 191 9.00 -3.82 -6.80
N LEU A 192 7.75 -4.26 -6.71
CA LEU A 192 7.34 -5.63 -7.06
C LEU A 192 7.46 -5.90 -8.56
N GLY A 193 7.11 -4.91 -9.40
CA GLY A 193 7.22 -4.99 -10.85
C GLY A 193 6.35 -6.08 -11.49
N LEU A 194 5.26 -6.51 -10.86
CA LEU A 194 4.40 -7.54 -11.47
C LEU A 194 3.57 -7.01 -12.65
N ASP A 195 3.31 -5.71 -12.66
CA ASP A 195 2.62 -5.00 -13.73
C ASP A 195 3.61 -4.29 -14.68
N PRO A 196 3.23 -4.05 -15.95
CA PRO A 196 4.07 -3.42 -16.96
C PRO A 196 4.15 -1.90 -16.74
N LEU A 197 4.86 -1.48 -15.70
CA LEU A 197 5.13 -0.08 -15.39
C LEU A 197 6.41 0.41 -16.09
N PRO A 198 6.47 1.68 -16.53
CA PRO A 198 7.67 2.25 -17.14
C PRO A 198 8.81 2.39 -16.12
N GLY A 199 10.06 2.34 -16.59
CA GLY A 199 11.23 2.71 -15.76
C GLY A 199 11.59 1.74 -14.63
N ARG A 200 11.42 0.43 -14.84
CA ARG A 200 11.74 -0.60 -13.83
C ARG A 200 13.23 -0.59 -13.47
N TRP A 201 13.54 -0.23 -12.23
CA TRP A 201 14.90 -0.26 -11.69
C TRP A 201 15.42 -1.69 -11.51
N PRO A 202 16.74 -1.93 -11.47
CA PRO A 202 17.31 -3.24 -11.18
C PRO A 202 17.02 -3.65 -9.72
N TYR A 203 16.93 -4.95 -9.43
CA TYR A 203 16.57 -5.44 -8.09
C TYR A 203 17.44 -4.91 -6.94
N PRO A 204 18.79 -4.78 -7.07
CA PRO A 204 19.61 -4.19 -6.02
C PRO A 204 19.17 -2.78 -5.65
N ALA A 205 18.83 -1.94 -6.63
CA ALA A 205 18.41 -0.57 -6.39
C ALA A 205 17.02 -0.53 -5.72
N ARG A 206 16.12 -1.47 -6.04
CA ARG A 206 14.83 -1.61 -5.35
C ARG A 206 15.01 -2.06 -3.90
N ALA A 207 15.88 -3.03 -3.67
CA ALA A 207 16.21 -3.51 -2.32
C ALA A 207 16.84 -2.39 -1.48
N LEU A 208 17.72 -1.58 -2.08
CA LEU A 208 18.31 -0.41 -1.43
C LEU A 208 17.24 0.63 -1.06
N LEU A 209 16.31 0.96 -1.96
CA LEU A 209 15.20 1.87 -1.63
C LEU A 209 14.33 1.33 -0.49
N MET A 210 14.06 0.02 -0.49
CA MET A 210 13.31 -0.62 0.59
C MET A 210 14.07 -0.52 1.93
N LEU A 211 15.36 -0.81 1.92
CA LEU A 211 16.23 -0.69 3.09
C LEU A 211 16.31 0.76 3.59
N LEU A 212 16.38 1.74 2.70
CA LEU A 212 16.41 3.16 3.07
C LEU A 212 15.10 3.63 3.70
N SER A 213 13.97 2.94 3.49
CA SER A 213 12.67 3.31 4.08
C SER A 213 12.53 2.90 5.55
N VAL A 214 13.26 1.87 5.98
CA VAL A 214 13.26 1.31 7.34
C VAL A 214 13.45 2.38 8.42
N PRO A 215 14.56 3.14 8.46
CA PRO A 215 14.83 4.06 9.57
C PRO A 215 13.76 5.15 9.73
N PHE A 216 13.03 5.51 8.67
CA PHE A 216 12.00 6.56 8.75
C PHE A 216 10.79 6.13 9.59
N HIS A 217 10.37 4.87 9.54
CA HIS A 217 9.28 4.37 10.39
C HIS A 217 9.72 4.32 11.85
N THR A 218 10.95 3.88 12.10
CA THR A 218 11.55 3.89 13.43
C THR A 218 11.60 5.32 13.99
N VAL A 219 12.14 6.28 13.23
CA VAL A 219 12.23 7.69 13.67
C VAL A 219 10.85 8.27 13.94
N LEU A 220 9.90 8.11 13.01
CA LEU A 220 8.57 8.66 13.17
C LEU A 220 7.82 8.01 14.34
N GLY A 221 7.86 6.68 14.44
CA GLY A 221 7.23 5.92 15.52
C GLY A 221 7.78 6.31 16.89
N LEU A 222 9.10 6.33 17.05
CA LEU A 222 9.73 6.75 18.31
C LEU A 222 9.42 8.21 18.65
N THR A 223 9.37 9.10 17.66
CA THR A 223 9.01 10.50 17.88
C THR A 223 7.58 10.64 18.39
N ILE A 224 6.63 9.87 17.83
CA ILE A 224 5.25 9.84 18.32
C ILE A 224 5.19 9.29 19.76
N MET A 225 5.90 8.18 20.03
CA MET A 225 5.94 7.56 21.36
C MET A 225 6.51 8.49 22.44
N GLN A 226 7.52 9.28 22.09
CA GLN A 226 8.26 10.13 23.02
C GLN A 226 7.75 11.58 23.04
N SER A 227 6.76 11.90 22.22
CA SER A 227 6.21 13.25 22.13
C SER A 227 5.56 13.66 23.46
N THR A 228 5.89 14.86 23.92
CA THR A 228 5.28 15.50 25.09
C THR A 228 4.01 16.27 24.75
N THR A 229 3.56 16.20 23.50
CA THR A 229 2.28 16.72 23.01
C THR A 229 1.47 15.61 22.35
N LEU A 230 0.14 15.69 22.47
CA LEU A 230 -0.75 14.77 21.78
C LEU A 230 -0.89 15.17 20.30
N PHE A 231 -0.63 14.23 19.41
CA PHE A 231 -1.00 14.37 18.00
C PHE A 231 -2.54 14.41 17.91
N GLY A 232 -3.07 15.40 17.19
CA GLY A 232 -4.50 15.71 17.20
C GLY A 232 -4.94 16.65 18.34
N GLY A 233 -4.03 17.07 19.23
CA GLY A 233 -4.26 18.09 20.24
C GLY A 233 -5.30 17.68 21.27
N ASP A 234 -6.29 18.55 21.50
CA ASP A 234 -7.37 18.33 22.47
C ASP A 234 -8.48 17.39 21.96
N TRP A 235 -8.39 16.89 20.72
CA TRP A 235 -9.42 16.03 20.11
C TRP A 235 -9.66 14.79 20.97
N TYR A 236 -8.61 14.00 21.21
CA TYR A 236 -8.71 12.75 21.97
C TYR A 236 -9.16 12.96 23.42
N PRO A 237 -8.59 13.91 24.18
CA PRO A 237 -9.13 14.26 25.50
C PRO A 237 -10.61 14.69 25.47
N SER A 238 -11.05 15.43 24.43
CA SER A 238 -12.43 15.94 24.34
C SER A 238 -13.48 14.84 24.19
N LEU A 239 -13.09 13.65 23.73
CA LEU A 239 -13.97 12.49 23.62
C LEU A 239 -14.36 11.90 24.99
N ASN A 240 -13.64 12.25 26.07
CA ASN A 240 -13.92 11.82 27.44
C ASN A 240 -14.10 10.28 27.59
N LEU A 241 -13.27 9.50 26.89
CA LEU A 241 -13.32 8.04 26.90
C LEU A 241 -12.84 7.49 28.25
N ALA A 242 -13.76 7.13 29.15
CA ALA A 242 -13.42 6.62 30.49
C ALA A 242 -12.56 5.33 30.50
N TRP A 243 -12.49 4.63 29.36
CA TRP A 243 -11.80 3.36 29.18
C TRP A 243 -10.48 3.47 28.41
N SER A 244 -10.08 4.68 27.98
CA SER A 244 -8.84 4.92 27.22
C SER A 244 -8.11 6.15 27.74
N ASP A 245 -6.78 6.06 27.85
CA ASP A 245 -5.90 7.20 28.10
C ASP A 245 -5.22 7.62 26.79
N PRO A 246 -5.48 8.84 26.25
CA PRO A 246 -4.87 9.31 25.01
C PRO A 246 -3.33 9.28 25.01
N TRP A 247 -2.68 9.48 26.15
CA TRP A 247 -1.22 9.46 26.24
C TRP A 247 -0.67 8.04 26.10
N ALA A 248 -1.25 7.09 26.84
CA ALA A 248 -0.92 5.68 26.68
C ALA A 248 -1.23 5.17 25.26
N ASP A 249 -2.36 5.58 24.68
CA ASP A 249 -2.74 5.22 23.31
C ASP A 249 -1.74 5.75 22.27
N GLN A 250 -1.23 6.98 22.44
CA GLN A 250 -0.20 7.52 21.55
C GLN A 250 1.12 6.75 21.59
N VAL A 251 1.52 6.26 22.77
CA VAL A 251 2.69 5.38 22.88
C VAL A 251 2.46 4.07 22.11
N VAL A 252 1.27 3.49 22.23
CA VAL A 252 0.90 2.29 21.44
C VAL A 252 0.88 2.60 19.95
N ALA A 253 0.34 3.76 19.55
CA ALA A 253 0.26 4.19 18.17
C ALA A 253 1.64 4.32 17.51
N GLY A 254 2.58 5.00 18.17
CA GLY A 254 3.95 5.10 17.68
C GLY A 254 4.66 3.74 17.62
N GLY A 255 4.37 2.84 18.57
CA GLY A 255 4.85 1.46 18.57
C GLY A 255 4.31 0.64 17.39
N ILE A 256 3.03 0.78 17.05
CA ILE A 256 2.39 0.14 15.89
C ILE A 256 3.03 0.62 14.59
N LEU A 257 3.21 1.94 14.45
CA LEU A 257 3.84 2.53 13.28
C LEU A 257 5.27 2.00 13.08
N TRP A 258 6.05 1.96 14.16
CA TRP A 258 7.42 1.46 14.13
C TRP A 258 7.44 -0.04 13.79
N ALA A 259 6.84 -0.89 14.64
CA ALA A 259 6.91 -2.35 14.49
C ALA A 259 6.24 -2.84 13.20
N GLY A 260 5.10 -2.24 12.82
CA GLY A 260 4.41 -2.54 11.57
C GLY A 260 5.24 -2.18 10.34
N GLY A 261 5.84 -0.99 10.35
CA GLY A 261 6.75 -0.53 9.30
C GLY A 261 7.94 -1.46 9.11
N GLU A 262 8.59 -1.87 10.21
CA GLU A 262 9.72 -2.80 10.18
C GLU A 262 9.34 -4.19 9.69
N PHE A 263 8.23 -4.74 10.19
CA PHE A 263 7.76 -6.07 9.80
C PHE A 263 7.49 -6.16 8.29
N VAL A 264 6.76 -5.19 7.74
CA VAL A 264 6.50 -5.14 6.30
C VAL A 264 7.80 -4.90 5.52
N SER A 265 8.67 -4.02 6.02
CA SER A 265 9.90 -3.67 5.32
C SER A 265 10.89 -4.81 5.21
N VAL A 266 11.11 -5.54 6.30
CA VAL A 266 11.96 -6.73 6.31
C VAL A 266 11.39 -7.82 5.40
N THR A 267 10.07 -8.04 5.46
CA THR A 267 9.41 -9.03 4.58
C THR A 267 9.59 -8.69 3.11
N MET A 268 9.36 -7.42 2.74
CA MET A 268 9.50 -6.95 1.37
C MET A 268 10.96 -6.97 0.90
N LEU A 269 11.90 -6.60 1.78
CA LEU A 269 13.34 -6.66 1.49
C LEU A 269 13.76 -8.11 1.22
N ALA A 270 13.33 -9.07 2.04
CA ALA A 270 13.59 -10.49 1.83
C ALA A 270 13.04 -10.97 0.47
N VAL A 271 11.81 -10.56 0.11
CA VAL A 271 11.21 -10.86 -1.20
C VAL A 271 12.04 -10.28 -2.34
N LEU A 272 12.49 -9.03 -2.25
CA LEU A 272 13.30 -8.39 -3.28
C LEU A 272 14.69 -9.02 -3.42
N VAL A 273 15.32 -9.41 -2.31
CA VAL A 273 16.61 -10.12 -2.31
C VAL A 273 16.47 -11.50 -2.95
N VAL A 274 15.42 -12.26 -2.62
CA VAL A 274 15.15 -13.56 -3.26
C VAL A 274 14.91 -13.39 -4.77
N GLN A 275 14.20 -12.34 -5.18
CA GLN A 275 14.00 -12.04 -6.60
C GLN A 275 15.32 -11.67 -7.30
N TRP A 276 16.19 -10.90 -6.62
CA TRP A 276 17.50 -10.55 -7.10
C TRP A 276 18.36 -11.80 -7.33
N VAL A 277 18.52 -12.66 -6.31
CA VAL A 277 19.30 -13.90 -6.39
C VAL A 277 18.83 -14.77 -7.56
N LYS A 278 17.52 -14.98 -7.68
CA LYS A 278 16.93 -15.77 -8.78
C LYS A 278 17.17 -15.15 -10.15
N GLN A 279 17.22 -13.82 -10.29
CA GLN A 279 17.57 -13.18 -11.55
C GLN A 279 19.05 -13.39 -11.86
N SER A 280 19.93 -13.14 -10.90
CA SER A 280 21.38 -13.29 -11.08
C SER A 280 21.76 -14.71 -11.47
N GLU A 281 21.14 -15.74 -10.88
CA GLU A 281 21.34 -17.14 -11.30
C GLU A 281 20.91 -17.40 -12.76
N ARG A 282 19.80 -16.81 -13.20
CA ARG A 282 19.32 -16.96 -14.60
C ARG A 282 20.24 -16.24 -15.58
N GLU A 283 20.75 -15.09 -15.19
CA GLU A 283 21.69 -14.29 -15.98
C GLU A 283 23.03 -15.00 -16.09
N ALA A 284 23.59 -15.51 -14.98
CA ALA A 284 24.80 -16.33 -14.99
C ALA A 284 24.66 -17.53 -15.93
N ARG A 285 23.59 -18.33 -15.79
CA ARG A 285 23.33 -19.47 -16.70
C ARG A 285 23.17 -19.07 -18.17
N ARG A 286 22.73 -17.85 -18.45
CA ARG A 286 22.62 -17.35 -19.82
C ARG A 286 24.00 -17.00 -20.37
N VAL A 287 24.82 -16.31 -19.58
CA VAL A 287 26.20 -15.95 -19.94
C VAL A 287 27.03 -17.21 -20.15
N ASP A 288 26.96 -18.20 -19.25
CA ASP A 288 27.68 -19.47 -19.40
C ASP A 288 27.32 -20.17 -20.73
N ARG A 289 26.02 -20.23 -21.07
CA ARG A 289 25.56 -20.80 -22.36
C ARG A 289 26.03 -20.02 -23.58
N GLU A 290 26.21 -18.71 -23.46
CA GLU A 290 26.72 -17.86 -24.55
C GLU A 290 28.23 -18.09 -24.73
N LEU A 291 28.99 -18.22 -23.63
CA LEU A 291 30.42 -18.56 -23.64
C LEU A 291 30.66 -19.97 -24.18
N ASP A 292 29.93 -20.99 -23.73
CA ASP A 292 30.04 -22.37 -24.24
C ASP A 292 29.85 -22.44 -25.76
N ARG A 293 28.93 -21.63 -26.30
CA ARG A 293 28.67 -21.53 -27.75
C ARG A 293 29.79 -20.82 -28.49
N GLN A 294 30.44 -19.84 -27.89
CA GLN A 294 31.60 -19.15 -28.47
C GLN A 294 32.80 -20.11 -28.52
N GLU A 295 33.12 -20.78 -27.41
CA GLU A 295 34.20 -21.76 -27.35
C GLU A 295 33.98 -22.94 -28.31
N ALA A 296 32.74 -23.39 -28.50
CA ALA A 296 32.42 -24.44 -29.47
C ALA A 296 32.64 -23.97 -30.92
N ARG A 297 32.37 -22.68 -31.23
CA ARG A 297 32.62 -22.10 -32.54
C ARG A 297 34.10 -21.91 -32.81
N GLU A 298 34.85 -21.45 -31.83
CA GLU A 298 36.32 -21.30 -31.91
C GLU A 298 36.97 -22.66 -32.16
N ARG A 299 36.63 -23.69 -31.36
CA ARG A 299 37.12 -25.06 -31.57
C ARG A 299 36.80 -25.62 -32.96
N ALA A 300 35.61 -25.32 -33.49
CA ALA A 300 35.22 -25.75 -34.84
C ALA A 300 36.00 -25.00 -35.94
N ALA A 301 36.31 -23.71 -35.73
CA ALA A 301 37.10 -22.91 -36.65
C ALA A 301 38.56 -23.39 -36.69
N ASP A 302 39.15 -23.66 -35.52
CA ASP A 302 40.52 -24.18 -35.40
C ASP A 302 40.64 -25.55 -36.10
N ALA A 303 39.67 -26.43 -35.89
CA ALA A 303 39.61 -27.74 -36.54
C ALA A 303 39.43 -27.66 -38.07
N ALA A 304 38.83 -26.59 -38.60
CA ALA A 304 38.69 -26.38 -40.05
C ALA A 304 39.94 -25.74 -40.68
N ALA A 305 40.82 -25.15 -39.87
CA ALA A 305 42.07 -24.54 -40.31
C ALA A 305 43.27 -25.51 -40.28
N THR A 306 43.10 -26.72 -39.72
CA THR A 306 44.10 -27.80 -39.69
C THR A 306 43.83 -28.82 -40.78
#